data_AF-A0A7V4JRM6-F1
#
_entry.id   AF-A0A7V4JRM6-F1
#
_cell.length_a   1.000
_cell.length_b   1.000
_cell.length_c   1.000
_cell.angle_alpha   90.00
_cell.angle_beta   90.00
_cell.angle_gamma   90.00
#
_symmetry.space_group_name_H-M   'P 1'
#
loop_
_entity.id
_entity.type
_entity.pdbx_description
1 polymer ?
#
loop_
_entity_poly.entity_id
_entity_poly.type
_entity_poly.pdbx_seq_one_letter_code
_entity_poly.pdbx_strand_id
1 'polypeptide(L)'
;MTLHFVHSLDEVQRRSLRMAAAVEDMVEEAFEAVASYDEPLARRVIEWSNAPRPTSLRHDAAEAILIGLWGVLQAGQLPRLPTELRP
;
A
#
# COMPACT_ATOMS: atom_id res chain seq x y z
N MET A 1 34.48 24.65 -15.24
CA MET A 1 33.97 23.26 -15.29
C MET A 1 33.35 22.80 -13.97
N THR A 2 33.93 23.13 -12.81
CA THR A 2 33.41 22.76 -11.48
C THR A 2 32.03 23.34 -11.15
N LEU A 3 31.74 24.58 -11.58
CA LEU A 3 30.48 25.26 -11.30
C LEU A 3 29.26 24.61 -11.98
N HIS A 4 29.46 24.07 -13.19
CA HIS A 4 28.42 23.33 -13.92
C HIS A 4 28.11 21.99 -13.24
N PHE A 5 29.14 21.30 -12.72
CA PHE A 5 28.97 20.03 -12.02
C PHE A 5 28.18 20.20 -10.72
N VAL A 6 28.50 21.23 -9.92
CA VAL A 6 27.77 21.54 -8.68
C VAL A 6 26.31 21.87 -8.98
N HIS A 7 26.03 22.65 -10.03
CA HIS A 7 24.66 22.96 -10.43
C HIS A 7 23.85 21.71 -10.85
N SER A 8 24.48 20.78 -11.56
CA SER A 8 23.83 19.51 -11.94
C SER A 8 23.51 18.64 -10.72
N LEU A 9 24.39 18.60 -9.71
CA LEU A 9 24.12 17.86 -8.47
C LEU A 9 22.96 18.46 -7.69
N ASP A 10 22.92 19.78 -7.57
CA ASP A 10 21.83 20.53 -6.93
C ASP A 10 20.47 20.27 -7.58
N GLU A 11 20.46 20.18 -8.91
CA GLU A 11 19.25 19.92 -9.68
C GLU A 11 18.76 18.48 -9.51
N VAL A 12 19.68 17.50 -9.52
CA VAL A 12 19.37 16.10 -9.22
C VAL A 12 18.84 15.95 -7.79
N GLN A 13 19.46 16.61 -6.82
CA GLN A 13 19.04 16.55 -5.42
C GLN A 13 17.65 17.17 -5.22
N ARG A 14 17.38 18.34 -5.79
CA ARG A 14 16.04 18.96 -5.76
C ARG A 14 14.99 18.09 -6.40
N ARG A 15 15.29 17.44 -7.53
CA ARG A 15 14.37 16.51 -8.19
C ARG A 15 14.13 15.26 -7.34
N SER A 16 15.17 14.71 -6.72
CA SER A 16 15.07 13.56 -5.82
C SER A 16 14.17 13.84 -4.62
N LEU A 17 14.31 15.01 -4.00
CA LEU A 17 13.51 15.40 -2.84
C LEU A 17 12.04 15.59 -3.20
N ARG A 18 11.73 16.17 -4.38
CA ARG A 18 10.35 16.26 -4.87
C ARG A 18 9.75 14.90 -5.18
N MET A 19 10.55 13.99 -5.73
CA MET A 19 10.10 12.61 -5.97
C MET A 19 9.79 11.90 -4.64
N ALA A 20 10.64 12.06 -3.63
CA ALA A 20 10.42 11.48 -2.32
C ALA A 20 9.14 12.00 -1.66
N ALA A 21 8.93 13.33 -1.66
CA ALA A 21 7.71 13.93 -1.14
C ALA A 21 6.45 13.47 -1.90
N ALA A 22 6.51 13.40 -3.24
CA ALA A 22 5.39 12.91 -4.03
C ALA A 22 5.09 11.42 -3.77
N VAL A 23 6.10 10.62 -3.42
CA VAL A 23 5.91 9.22 -3.00
C VAL A 23 5.27 9.17 -1.61
N GLU A 24 5.67 10.03 -0.68
CA GLU A 24 5.07 10.12 0.65
C GLU A 24 3.59 10.52 0.56
N ASP A 25 3.25 11.56 -0.21
CA ASP A 25 1.87 12.00 -0.46
C ASP A 25 1.04 10.88 -1.11
N MET A 26 1.60 10.20 -2.11
CA MET A 26 0.93 9.09 -2.80
C MET A 26 0.72 7.88 -1.89
N VAL A 27 1.65 7.63 -0.96
CA VAL A 27 1.52 6.57 0.05
C VAL A 27 0.43 6.95 1.05
N GLU A 28 0.40 8.19 1.53
CA GLU A 28 -0.63 8.68 2.45
C GLU A 28 -2.03 8.62 1.83
N GLU A 29 -2.18 9.09 0.59
CA GLU A 29 -3.45 9.00 -0.16
C GLU A 29 -3.87 7.54 -0.40
N ALA A 30 -2.91 6.65 -0.69
CA ALA A 30 -3.18 5.22 -0.83
C ALA A 30 -3.61 4.59 0.52
N PHE A 31 -3.03 5.02 1.64
CA PHE A 31 -3.43 4.58 2.98
C PHE A 31 -4.85 5.05 3.32
N GLU A 32 -5.20 6.31 3.05
CA GLU A 32 -6.57 6.82 3.24
C GLU A 32 -7.58 6.11 2.34
N ALA A 33 -7.21 5.84 1.09
CA ALA A 33 -8.06 5.11 0.15
C ALA A 33 -8.30 3.67 0.59
N VAL A 34 -7.28 3.00 1.16
CA VAL A 34 -7.43 1.68 1.77
C VAL A 34 -8.35 1.77 2.99
N ALA A 35 -8.11 2.72 3.89
CA ALA A 35 -8.92 2.93 5.10
C ALA A 35 -10.41 3.14 4.81
N SER A 36 -10.74 3.75 3.68
CA SER A 36 -12.12 3.97 3.21
C SER A 36 -12.79 2.73 2.61
N TYR A 37 -12.01 1.74 2.13
CA TYR A 37 -12.47 0.53 1.43
C TYR A 37 -12.39 -0.76 2.29
N ASP A 38 -12.14 -0.61 3.59
CA ASP A 38 -11.64 -1.67 4.47
C ASP A 38 -12.57 -2.87 4.66
N GLU A 39 -13.83 -2.63 5.03
CA GLU A 39 -14.72 -3.71 5.50
C GLU A 39 -15.17 -4.69 4.40
N PRO A 40 -15.60 -4.23 3.21
CA PRO A 40 -16.05 -5.12 2.14
C PRO A 40 -14.91 -5.97 1.57
N LEU A 41 -13.72 -5.39 1.40
CA LEU A 41 -12.56 -6.13 0.89
C LEU A 41 -12.06 -7.15 1.93
N ALA A 42 -11.95 -6.76 3.20
CA ALA A 42 -11.57 -7.69 4.27
C ALA A 42 -12.53 -8.87 4.38
N ARG A 43 -13.84 -8.66 4.19
CA ARG A 43 -14.84 -9.74 4.11
C ARG A 43 -14.54 -10.73 2.99
N ARG A 44 -14.24 -10.23 1.79
CA ARG A 44 -13.88 -11.07 0.64
C ARG A 44 -12.60 -11.86 0.90
N VAL A 45 -11.62 -11.26 1.57
CA VAL A 45 -10.37 -11.94 1.96
C VAL A 45 -10.65 -13.08 2.95
N ILE A 46 -11.51 -12.88 3.95
CA ILE A 46 -11.92 -13.93 4.90
C ILE A 46 -12.59 -15.09 4.16
N GLU A 47 -13.53 -14.78 3.26
CA GLU A 47 -14.25 -15.80 2.47
C GLU A 47 -13.29 -16.56 1.54
N TRP A 48 -12.43 -15.85 0.82
CA TRP A 48 -11.44 -16.44 -0.08
C TRP A 48 -10.44 -17.35 0.66
N SER A 49 -9.98 -16.93 1.84
CA SER A 49 -9.03 -17.69 2.66
C SER A 49 -9.69 -18.83 3.46
N ASN A 50 -11.02 -18.96 3.39
CA ASN A 50 -11.80 -19.87 4.23
C ASN A 50 -11.49 -19.70 5.74
N ALA A 51 -11.19 -18.47 6.15
CA ALA A 51 -10.86 -18.14 7.53
C ALA A 51 -12.12 -18.04 8.40
N PRO A 52 -12.03 -18.33 9.72
CA PRO A 52 -13.14 -18.13 10.63
C PRO A 52 -13.62 -16.68 10.61
N ARG A 53 -14.93 -16.47 10.47
CA ARG A 53 -15.51 -15.13 10.44
C ARG A 53 -15.42 -14.51 11.84
N PRO A 54 -14.83 -13.32 12.01
CA PRO A 54 -14.80 -12.65 13.29
C PRO A 54 -16.23 -12.24 13.69
N THR A 55 -16.52 -12.29 14.99
CA THR A 55 -17.83 -11.89 15.54
C THR A 55 -18.10 -10.40 15.36
N SER A 56 -17.06 -9.57 15.30
CA SER A 56 -17.14 -8.19 14.81
C SER A 56 -15.97 -7.91 13.87
N LEU A 57 -16.27 -7.48 12.65
CA LEU A 57 -15.28 -6.94 11.74
C LEU A 57 -15.35 -5.42 11.86
N ARG A 58 -14.56 -4.85 12.76
CA ARG A 58 -14.38 -3.40 12.92
C ARG A 58 -13.24 -2.92 12.01
N HIS A 59 -13.05 -1.61 11.93
CA HIS A 59 -12.01 -1.01 11.06
C HIS A 59 -10.62 -1.55 11.39
N ASP A 60 -10.23 -1.57 12.67
CA ASP A 60 -8.96 -2.14 13.14
C ASP A 60 -8.74 -3.60 12.70
N ALA A 61 -9.78 -4.43 12.75
CA ALA A 61 -9.72 -5.82 12.32
C ALA A 61 -9.63 -5.94 10.78
N ALA A 62 -10.31 -5.08 10.04
CA ALA A 62 -10.25 -5.03 8.59
C ALA A 62 -8.86 -4.56 8.11
N GLU A 63 -8.31 -3.51 8.70
CA GLU A 63 -6.95 -3.02 8.47
C GLU A 63 -5.92 -4.13 8.69
N ALA A 64 -6.02 -4.87 9.80
CA ALA A 64 -5.11 -5.97 10.10
C ALA A 64 -5.15 -7.08 9.03
N ILE A 65 -6.34 -7.41 8.52
CA ILE A 65 -6.51 -8.40 7.45
C ILE A 65 -5.87 -7.91 6.14
N LEU A 66 -6.06 -6.65 5.78
CA LEU A 66 -5.52 -6.09 4.54
C LEU A 66 -4.00 -5.90 4.60
N ILE A 67 -3.46 -5.47 5.73
CA ILE A 67 -2.01 -5.44 5.98
C ILE A 67 -1.44 -6.86 5.89
N GLY A 68 -2.13 -7.86 6.44
CA GLY A 68 -1.76 -9.27 6.31
C GLY A 68 -1.70 -9.72 4.84
N LEU A 69 -2.74 -9.42 4.06
CA LEU A 69 -2.78 -9.72 2.62
C LEU A 69 -1.64 -9.05 1.86
N TRP A 70 -1.38 -7.77 2.13
CA TRP A 70 -0.26 -7.03 1.56
C TRP A 70 1.09 -7.68 1.92
N GLY A 71 1.28 -8.05 3.19
CA GLY A 71 2.51 -8.71 3.66
C GLY A 71 2.78 -10.03 2.94
N VAL A 72 1.75 -10.84 2.71
CA VAL A 72 1.83 -12.12 1.96
C VAL A 72 2.21 -11.87 0.49
N LEU A 73 1.67 -10.82 -0.15
CA LEU A 73 2.04 -10.43 -1.52
C LEU A 73 3.50 -9.97 -1.59
N GLN A 74 3.93 -9.11 -0.66
CA GLN A 74 5.29 -8.57 -0.63
C GLN A 74 6.34 -9.63 -0.29
N ALA A 75 5.99 -10.61 0.55
CA ALA A 75 6.83 -11.76 0.84
C ALA A 75 6.93 -12.76 -0.33
N GLY A 76 6.19 -12.54 -1.43
CA GLY A 76 6.13 -13.42 -2.58
C GLY A 76 5.40 -14.74 -2.31
N GLN A 77 4.68 -14.84 -1.18
CA GLN A 77 3.85 -16.01 -0.87
C GLN A 77 2.61 -16.05 -1.76
N LEU A 78 2.16 -14.89 -2.25
CA LEU A 78 1.22 -14.78 -3.35
C LEU A 78 1.89 -14.01 -4.50
N PRO A 79 1.81 -14.51 -5.75
CA PRO A 79 2.46 -13.85 -6.88
C PRO A 79 1.76 -12.56 -7.32
N ARG A 80 0.47 -12.42 -7.00
CA ARG A 80 -0.38 -11.26 -7.33
C ARG A 80 -1.70 -11.37 -6.55
N LEU A 81 -2.46 -10.27 -6.52
CA LEU A 81 -3.82 -10.28 -5.94
C LEU A 81 -4.70 -11.32 -6.67
N PRO A 82 -5.33 -12.27 -5.94
CA PRO A 82 -6.29 -13.23 -6.47
C PRO A 82 -7.40 -12.56 -7.28
N THR A 83 -7.90 -13.22 -8.32
CA THR A 83 -8.91 -12.65 -9.22
C THR A 83 -10.21 -12.35 -8.50
N GLU A 84 -10.55 -13.18 -7.53
CA GLU A 84 -11.74 -13.13 -6.67
C GLU A 84 -11.75 -11.91 -5.74
N LEU A 85 -10.60 -11.24 -5.56
CA LEU A 85 -10.40 -10.08 -4.70
C LEU A 85 -10.25 -8.76 -5.47
N ARG A 86 -10.26 -8.78 -6.81
CA ARG A 86 -10.16 -7.56 -7.65
C ARG A 86 -11.50 -6.82 -7.69
N PRO A 87 -11.52 -5.48 -7.76
CA PRO A 87 -12.75 -4.70 -7.92
C PRO A 87 -13.47 -5.01 -9.24
#